data_AF-A0A124IVG3-F1
#
_entry.id   AF-A0A124IVG3-F1
#
_cell.length_a   1.000
_cell.length_b   1.000
_cell.length_c   1.000
_cell.angle_alpha   90.00
_cell.angle_beta   90.00
_cell.angle_gamma   90.00
#
_symmetry.space_group_name_H-M   'P 1'
#
loop_
_entity.id
_entity.type
_entity.pdbx_description
1 polymer ?
#
loop_
_entity_poly.entity_id
_entity_poly.type
_entity_poly.pdbx_seq_one_letter_code
_entity_poly.pdbx_strand_id
1 'polypeptide(L)'
;MSVIQPKEVRTWKDELRDVLTKYVRDPFKDRIDEYLGFLDTLYDKWWNGDVKTREYYAYHMALLMAKSDKPNVIKAKLNSYYAYLVYKGYVSAYRLMKDKYVAGGESIYTWLRMYRKVIG
;
A
#
# COMPACT_ATOMS: atom_id res chain seq x y z
N MET A 1 -29.45 9.97 30.80
CA MET A 1 -29.05 10.37 29.44
C MET A 1 -27.81 9.59 29.06
N SER A 2 -27.90 8.64 28.13
CA SER A 2 -26.74 7.94 27.60
C SER A 2 -25.99 8.88 26.66
N VAL A 3 -24.75 9.22 27.01
CA VAL A 3 -23.84 9.96 26.13
C VAL A 3 -23.48 9.01 24.99
N ILE A 4 -24.10 9.21 23.82
CA ILE A 4 -23.69 8.54 22.60
C ILE A 4 -22.30 9.10 22.25
N GLN A 5 -21.24 8.36 22.57
CA GLN A 5 -19.91 8.70 22.09
C GLN A 5 -19.93 8.64 20.55
N PRO A 6 -19.44 9.68 19.84
CA PRO A 6 -19.39 9.64 18.39
C PRO A 6 -18.51 8.46 17.95
N LYS A 7 -19.08 7.57 17.16
CA LYS A 7 -18.39 6.41 16.59
C LYS A 7 -17.26 6.95 15.71
N GLU A 8 -16.02 6.74 16.14
CA GLU A 8 -14.82 7.18 15.42
C GLU A 8 -14.88 6.67 13.97
N VAL A 9 -14.88 7.61 13.00
CA VAL A 9 -15.01 7.27 11.59
C VAL A 9 -13.65 6.78 11.09
N ARG A 10 -13.47 5.46 11.10
CA ARG A 10 -12.25 4.83 10.58
C ARG A 10 -12.08 5.09 9.09
N THR A 11 -10.87 5.47 8.69
CA THR A 11 -10.49 5.65 7.30
C THR A 11 -9.97 4.35 6.68
N TRP A 12 -9.85 4.30 5.35
CA TRP A 12 -9.23 3.17 4.66
C TRP A 12 -7.74 3.01 5.02
N LYS A 13 -7.05 4.10 5.38
CA LYS A 13 -5.64 4.06 5.85
C LYS A 13 -5.53 3.42 7.22
N ASP A 14 -6.53 3.57 8.09
CA ASP A 14 -6.53 2.89 9.40
C ASP A 14 -6.68 1.38 9.24
N GLU A 15 -7.57 0.94 8.34
CA GLU A 15 -7.73 -0.47 7.99
C GLU A 15 -6.47 -1.03 7.30
N LEU A 16 -5.80 -0.23 6.47
CA LEU A 16 -4.52 -0.60 5.87
C LEU A 16 -3.41 -0.71 6.92
N ARG A 17 -3.34 0.23 7.87
CA ARG A 17 -2.39 0.20 8.98
C ARG A 17 -2.53 -1.10 9.78
N ASP A 18 -3.74 -1.50 10.14
CA ASP A 18 -4.00 -2.75 10.87
C ASP A 18 -3.46 -3.97 10.11
N VAL A 19 -3.74 -4.05 8.81
CA VAL A 19 -3.25 -5.13 7.95
C VAL A 19 -1.73 -5.14 7.91
N LEU A 20 -1.09 -3.99 7.72
CA LEU A 20 0.37 -3.91 7.66
C LEU A 20 1.00 -4.27 8.99
N THR A 21 0.51 -3.73 10.11
CA THR A 21 1.03 -4.05 11.45
C THR A 21 0.93 -5.54 11.75
N LYS A 22 -0.16 -6.18 11.30
CA LYS A 22 -0.37 -7.62 11.51
C LYS A 22 0.53 -8.52 10.66
N TYR A 23 0.79 -8.15 9.40
CA TYR A 23 1.39 -9.06 8.42
C TYR A 23 2.78 -8.66 7.89
N VAL A 24 3.20 -7.40 8.07
CA VAL A 24 4.58 -6.99 7.75
C VAL A 24 5.53 -7.66 8.74
N ARG A 25 6.62 -8.21 8.21
CA ARG A 25 7.64 -8.90 9.01
C ARG A 25 8.77 -7.94 9.34
N ASP A 26 9.39 -8.13 10.50
CA ASP A 26 10.61 -7.42 10.89
C ASP A 26 11.76 -7.69 9.89
N PRO A 27 12.69 -6.73 9.69
CA PRO A 27 12.81 -5.45 10.40
C PRO A 27 11.95 -4.32 9.82
N PHE A 28 11.05 -4.60 8.87
CA PHE A 28 10.42 -3.57 8.06
C PHE A 28 9.20 -2.90 8.68
N LYS A 29 8.87 -3.12 9.96
CA LYS A 29 7.65 -2.52 10.54
C LYS A 29 7.77 -1.02 10.81
N ASP A 30 8.98 -0.53 11.05
CA ASP A 30 9.28 0.87 11.38
C ASP A 30 8.92 1.89 10.27
N ARG A 31 8.70 1.42 9.03
CA ARG A 31 8.38 2.27 7.88
C ARG A 31 6.90 2.31 7.50
N ILE A 32 6.02 1.68 8.29
CA ILE A 32 4.58 1.66 7.99
C ILE A 32 4.00 3.06 7.96
N ASP A 33 4.27 3.91 8.96
CA ASP A 33 3.71 5.26 8.99
C ASP A 33 4.29 6.15 7.88
N GLU A 34 5.56 5.98 7.53
CA GLU A 34 6.19 6.67 6.39
C GLU A 34 5.47 6.31 5.08
N TYR A 35 5.16 5.02 4.88
CA TYR A 35 4.40 4.55 3.73
C TYR A 35 2.97 5.11 3.70
N LEU A 36 2.27 5.17 4.83
CA LEU A 36 0.92 5.73 4.89
C LEU A 36 0.89 7.21 4.53
N GLY A 37 1.94 7.97 4.87
CA GLY A 37 2.11 9.36 4.43
C GLY A 37 2.45 9.47 2.94
N PHE A 38 3.28 8.57 2.39
CA PHE A 38 3.52 8.48 0.95
C PHE A 38 2.23 8.27 0.14
N LEU A 39 1.29 7.46 0.67
CA LEU A 39 0.02 7.20 0.01
C LEU A 39 -0.85 8.45 -0.13
N ASP A 40 -0.71 9.47 0.71
CA ASP A 40 -1.43 10.74 0.53
C ASP A 40 -1.00 11.44 -0.76
N THR A 41 0.32 11.52 -0.98
CA THR A 41 0.87 12.09 -2.22
C THR A 41 0.52 11.23 -3.43
N LEU A 42 0.58 9.90 -3.31
CA LEU A 42 0.22 8.98 -4.39
C LEU A 42 -1.26 9.14 -4.78
N TYR A 43 -2.14 9.18 -3.78
CA TYR A 43 -3.58 9.32 -3.99
C TYR A 43 -3.89 10.65 -4.66
N ASP A 44 -3.35 11.76 -4.16
CA ASP A 44 -3.58 13.10 -4.72
C ASP A 44 -3.12 13.19 -6.18
N LYS A 45 -1.87 12.78 -6.47
CA LYS A 45 -1.33 12.79 -7.84
C LYS A 45 -2.08 11.85 -8.78
N TRP A 46 -2.51 10.68 -8.31
CA TRP A 46 -3.29 9.74 -9.12
C TRP A 46 -4.69 10.28 -9.42
N TRP A 47 -5.37 10.85 -8.42
CA TRP A 47 -6.73 11.34 -8.55
C TRP A 47 -6.82 12.56 -9.46
N ASN A 48 -5.86 13.48 -9.33
CA ASN A 48 -5.75 14.70 -10.12
C ASN A 48 -4.94 14.52 -11.42
N GLY A 49 -4.47 13.31 -11.70
CA GLY A 49 -3.73 12.98 -12.91
C GLY A 49 -4.62 12.88 -14.15
N ASP A 50 -4.01 12.57 -15.30
CA ASP A 50 -4.74 12.35 -16.54
C ASP A 50 -5.67 11.11 -16.44
N VAL A 51 -6.78 11.15 -17.17
CA VAL A 51 -7.82 10.11 -17.14
C VAL A 51 -7.24 8.71 -17.42
N LYS A 52 -6.31 8.60 -18.37
CA LYS A 52 -5.70 7.33 -18.76
C LYS A 52 -4.86 6.75 -17.62
N THR A 53 -4.05 7.56 -16.95
CA THR A 53 -3.30 7.13 -15.76
C THR A 53 -4.25 6.74 -14.62
N ARG A 54 -5.31 7.52 -14.40
CA ARG A 54 -6.29 7.25 -13.34
C ARG A 54 -6.97 5.90 -13.54
N GLU A 55 -7.50 5.66 -14.74
CA GLU A 55 -8.18 4.40 -15.11
C GLU A 55 -7.24 3.21 -15.05
N TYR A 56 -6.02 3.35 -15.58
CA TYR A 56 -5.04 2.26 -15.62
C TYR A 56 -4.68 1.75 -14.22
N TYR A 57 -4.60 2.63 -13.21
CA TYR A 57 -4.27 2.26 -11.84
C TYR A 57 -5.45 2.18 -10.88
N ALA A 58 -6.69 2.36 -11.34
CA ALA A 58 -7.88 2.36 -10.49
C ALA A 58 -8.04 1.06 -9.68
N TYR A 59 -7.77 -0.09 -10.30
CA TYR A 59 -7.83 -1.38 -9.63
C TYR A 59 -6.83 -1.50 -8.46
N HIS A 60 -5.61 -0.97 -8.64
CA HIS A 60 -4.57 -0.99 -7.61
C HIS A 60 -4.95 -0.11 -6.43
N MET A 61 -5.48 1.09 -6.69
CA MET A 61 -6.00 1.97 -5.65
C MET A 61 -7.20 1.36 -4.93
N ALA A 62 -8.10 0.70 -5.66
CA ALA A 62 -9.23 0.00 -5.07
C ALA A 62 -8.79 -1.12 -4.12
N LEU A 63 -7.73 -1.88 -4.45
CA LEU A 63 -7.17 -2.90 -3.55
C LEU A 63 -6.61 -2.31 -2.25
N LEU A 64 -5.97 -1.15 -2.31
CA LEU A 64 -5.47 -0.46 -1.12
C LEU A 64 -6.61 0.02 -0.22
N MET A 65 -7.66 0.59 -0.83
CA MET A 65 -8.81 1.15 -0.12
C MET A 65 -9.84 0.10 0.32
N ALA A 66 -9.77 -1.12 -0.22
CA ALA A 66 -10.75 -2.16 0.05
C ALA A 66 -10.76 -2.58 1.52
N LYS A 67 -11.95 -2.55 2.13
CA LYS A 67 -12.22 -3.21 3.41
C LYS A 67 -12.48 -4.70 3.18
N SER A 68 -11.40 -5.46 3.02
CA SER A 68 -11.47 -6.91 2.81
C SER A 68 -10.27 -7.61 3.46
N ASP A 69 -10.57 -8.76 4.05
CA ASP A 69 -9.66 -9.73 4.65
C ASP A 69 -9.32 -10.90 3.70
N LYS A 70 -9.79 -10.85 2.45
CA LYS A 70 -9.49 -11.88 1.46
C LYS A 70 -7.97 -11.99 1.26
N PRO A 71 -7.40 -13.20 1.22
CA PRO A 71 -5.94 -13.38 1.16
C PRO A 71 -5.25 -12.65 0.01
N ASN A 72 -5.90 -12.54 -1.16
CA ASN A 72 -5.36 -11.81 -2.30
C ASN A 72 -5.32 -10.28 -2.08
N VAL A 73 -6.30 -9.71 -1.37
CA VAL A 73 -6.31 -8.28 -1.02
C VAL A 73 -5.22 -7.97 0.00
N ILE A 74 -5.08 -8.82 1.03
CA ILE A 74 -3.98 -8.69 2.01
C ILE A 74 -2.62 -8.77 1.31
N LYS A 75 -2.43 -9.74 0.42
CA LYS A 75 -1.19 -9.86 -0.38
C LYS A 75 -0.93 -8.62 -1.23
N ALA A 76 -1.95 -8.05 -1.87
CA ALA A 76 -1.82 -6.84 -2.65
C ALA A 76 -1.35 -5.65 -1.79
N LYS A 77 -1.95 -5.46 -0.61
CA LYS A 77 -1.55 -4.42 0.37
C LYS A 77 -0.10 -4.58 0.81
N LEU A 78 0.33 -5.82 1.11
CA LEU A 78 1.72 -6.12 1.47
C LEU A 78 2.69 -5.89 0.31
N ASN A 79 2.34 -6.33 -0.89
CA ASN A 79 3.17 -6.12 -2.08
C ASN A 79 3.35 -4.64 -2.39
N SER A 80 2.30 -3.83 -2.22
CA SER A 80 2.34 -2.38 -2.35
C SER A 80 3.32 -1.76 -1.33
N TYR A 81 3.28 -2.20 -0.08
CA TYR A 81 4.22 -1.78 0.96
C TYR A 81 5.67 -2.16 0.66
N TYR A 82 5.92 -3.43 0.32
CA TYR A 82 7.27 -3.87 0.00
C TYR A 82 7.81 -3.20 -1.26
N ALA A 83 6.96 -2.90 -2.25
CA ALA A 83 7.34 -2.09 -3.40
C ALA A 83 7.70 -0.65 -2.99
N TYR A 84 7.05 -0.08 -1.98
CA TYR A 84 7.42 1.24 -1.46
C TYR A 84 8.83 1.23 -0.88
N LEU A 85 9.18 0.21 -0.09
CA LEU A 85 10.53 0.07 0.45
C LEU A 85 11.59 -0.03 -0.65
N VAL A 86 11.27 -0.72 -1.75
CA VAL A 86 12.15 -0.78 -2.93
C VAL A 86 12.22 0.56 -3.65
N TYR A 87 11.08 1.24 -3.82
CA TYR A 87 11.01 2.56 -4.46
C TYR A 87 11.86 3.60 -3.74
N LYS A 88 11.88 3.57 -2.41
CA LYS A 88 12.69 4.45 -1.54
C LYS A 88 14.15 4.01 -1.40
N GLY A 89 14.52 2.82 -1.89
CA GLY A 89 15.89 2.31 -1.80
C GLY A 89 16.26 1.66 -0.46
N TYR A 90 15.29 1.40 0.43
CA TYR A 90 15.54 0.76 1.74
C TYR A 90 15.89 -0.73 1.61
N VAL A 91 15.41 -1.39 0.57
CA VAL A 91 15.65 -2.82 0.31
C VAL A 91 15.61 -3.08 -1.19
N SER A 92 16.38 -4.05 -1.67
CA SER A 92 16.26 -4.49 -3.07
C SER A 92 15.09 -5.47 -3.26
N ALA A 93 14.45 -5.43 -4.43
CA ALA A 93 13.45 -6.43 -4.80
C ALA A 93 14.03 -7.86 -4.73
N TYR A 94 15.31 -8.02 -5.10
CA TYR A 94 16.03 -9.29 -4.99
C TYR A 94 16.03 -9.83 -3.56
N ARG A 95 16.36 -9.01 -2.56
CA ARG A 95 16.38 -9.44 -1.16
C ARG A 95 14.99 -9.86 -0.68
N LEU A 96 13.95 -9.09 -1.03
CA LEU A 96 12.57 -9.43 -0.67
C LEU A 96 12.10 -10.76 -1.29
N MET A 97 12.49 -11.05 -2.53
CA MET A 97 12.19 -12.33 -3.18
C MET A 97 12.99 -13.48 -2.55
N LYS A 98 14.31 -13.30 -2.38
CA LYS A 98 15.21 -14.30 -1.80
C LYS A 98 14.73 -14.74 -0.41
N ASP A 99 14.31 -13.79 0.41
CA ASP A 99 13.87 -14.02 1.79
C ASP A 99 12.34 -14.25 1.89
N LYS A 100 11.66 -14.46 0.74
CA LYS A 100 10.23 -14.83 0.64
C LYS A 100 9.27 -13.85 1.33
N TYR A 101 9.56 -12.55 1.29
CA TYR A 101 8.64 -11.50 1.75
C TYR A 101 7.49 -11.29 0.77
N VAL A 102 7.71 -11.60 -0.51
CA VAL A 102 6.71 -11.52 -1.56
C VAL A 102 6.65 -12.81 -2.38
N ALA A 103 5.51 -13.06 -3.01
CA ALA A 103 5.27 -14.28 -3.78
C ALA A 103 6.03 -14.32 -5.13
N GLY A 104 6.49 -13.17 -5.64
CA GLY A 104 7.25 -13.11 -6.90
C GLY A 104 7.56 -11.69 -7.35
N GLY A 105 8.51 -11.54 -8.27
CA GLY A 105 9.00 -10.23 -8.72
C GLY A 105 7.91 -9.38 -9.39
N GLU A 106 7.08 -9.99 -10.24
CA GLU A 106 6.03 -9.29 -10.98
C GLU A 106 5.06 -8.53 -10.07
N SER A 107 4.73 -9.13 -8.92
CA SER A 107 3.84 -8.52 -7.93
C SER A 107 4.39 -7.25 -7.31
N ILE A 108 5.71 -7.07 -7.20
CA ILE A 108 6.35 -5.83 -6.74
C ILE A 108 6.50 -4.85 -7.92
N TYR A 109 6.95 -5.33 -9.08
CA TYR A 109 7.26 -4.47 -10.21
C TYR A 109 6.04 -3.73 -10.76
N THR A 110 4.84 -4.31 -10.64
CA THR A 110 3.61 -3.60 -11.01
C THR A 110 3.39 -2.34 -10.16
N TRP A 111 3.55 -2.42 -8.84
CA TRP A 111 3.47 -1.26 -7.96
C TRP A 111 4.63 -0.28 -8.20
N LEU A 112 5.85 -0.76 -8.44
CA LEU A 112 6.98 0.11 -8.76
C LEU A 112 6.73 0.94 -10.04
N ARG A 113 6.16 0.33 -11.08
CA ARG A 113 5.77 1.06 -12.30
C ARG A 113 4.72 2.12 -12.00
N MET A 114 3.73 1.79 -11.18
CA MET A 114 2.72 2.74 -10.73
C MET A 114 3.35 3.93 -10.00
N TYR A 115 4.17 3.68 -8.98
CA TYR A 115 4.79 4.74 -8.18
C TYR A 115 5.64 5.65 -9.06
N ARG A 116 6.48 5.08 -9.94
CA ARG A 116 7.30 5.87 -10.87
C ARG A 116 6.47 6.69 -11.85
N LYS A 117 5.34 6.16 -12.31
CA LYS A 117 4.47 6.83 -13.29
C LYS A 117 3.63 7.94 -12.69
N VAL A 118 3.21 7.77 -11.43
CA VAL A 118 2.33 8.72 -10.74
C VAL A 118 3.13 9.75 -9.95
N ILE A 119 4.23 9.36 -9.32
CA ILE A 119 5.04 10.23 -8.45
C ILE A 119 6.18 10.90 -9.19
N GLY A 120 6.89 10.13 -10.03
CA GLY A 120 8.05 10.58 -10.80
C GLY A 120 7.65 11.44 -11.98
#